data_AF-A0A0Q8REV3-F1
#
_entry.id   AF-A0A0Q8REV3-F1
#
_cell.length_a   1.000
_cell.length_b   1.000
_cell.length_c   1.000
_cell.angle_alpha   90.00
_cell.angle_beta   90.00
_cell.angle_gamma   90.00
#
_symmetry.space_group_name_H-M   'P 1'
#
loop_
_entity.id
_entity.type
_entity.pdbx_description
1 polymer ?
#
loop_
_entity_poly.entity_id
_entity_poly.type
_entity_poly.pdbx_seq_one_letter_code
_entity_poly.pdbx_strand_id
1 'polypeptide(L)'
;MKVNFAVTAACVLGLLYFGREVLQPVVTALVLSLALAPLIRSMGSLGLSRVNATFAGLALVIVTFAGTFAMLGANVMALTSDLPEYTAEIRSKSKSLEELAQHPLARLTPQLLEESPSAALETGPRPVPVEIREHASTSDSIAKAIGVVSGPLGEAFLVLVLMIFILLDRENLRDRVLRLVGQREVSRTIKGLEDAAEGVSRFFFTQLLLNLTFGVVISIALWLIGIPHAMLWGALCAALRFVPYIGALIAGAAIALFAAAVEPGWSLAIYAIVLFIVLEVFVANVIEPRVYGHSVGMSPLAVIVSALFWGAIWGPLGLLLSTPLTLCIVVGGRYIKSLEPISIMFAESPNTNEAQRFYHRVLSGDANAIIEDARAFLRKSTLARYCDMVLLPGLAMAGTDLQTGQESRLRATVAMVADALDAGHAPSRARRRNISMLVENVGAHLRHQREERLGRWQGSLDVPARSVIVCTSMPGVREEFLSELLVLVFRDAKLDARSFVLNPGGPEDDPGADNLVSTVFVTYPIQSAPAAWIAAVTELRAALPDVQLVTIRPRDDVGNEHATVASHVDLVLQSFEEALAFVAPSKIG
;
A
#
# COMPACT_ATOMS: atom_id res chain seq x y z
N MET A 1 -25.06 -3.93 21.95
CA MET A 1 -23.74 -4.12 21.32
C MET A 1 -22.89 -2.84 21.28
N LYS A 2 -23.40 -1.70 20.80
CA LYS A 2 -22.62 -0.43 20.69
C LYS A 2 -22.18 0.17 22.04
N VAL A 3 -22.99 0.05 23.10
CA VAL A 3 -22.64 0.54 24.45
C VAL A 3 -21.44 -0.21 25.04
N ASN A 4 -21.35 -1.53 24.84
CA ASN A 4 -20.22 -2.30 25.33
C ASN A 4 -18.91 -1.88 24.63
N PHE A 5 -18.94 -1.63 23.33
CA PHE A 5 -17.75 -1.20 22.59
C PHE A 5 -17.20 0.14 23.09
N ALA A 6 -18.09 1.13 23.32
CA ALA A 6 -17.69 2.44 23.83
C ALA A 6 -17.07 2.34 25.25
N VAL A 7 -17.66 1.52 26.12
CA VAL A 7 -17.13 1.28 27.47
C VAL A 7 -15.77 0.56 27.40
N THR A 8 -15.63 -0.47 26.58
CA THR A 8 -14.35 -1.18 26.41
C THR A 8 -13.27 -0.24 25.86
N ALA A 9 -13.60 0.58 24.86
CA ALA A 9 -12.66 1.57 24.31
C ALA A 9 -12.23 2.60 25.36
N ALA A 10 -13.17 3.14 26.16
CA ALA A 10 -12.85 4.07 27.23
C ALA A 10 -11.97 3.45 28.32
N CYS A 11 -12.23 2.20 28.72
CA CYS A 11 -11.39 1.47 29.67
C CYS A 11 -9.97 1.24 29.13
N VAL A 12 -9.84 0.86 27.85
CA VAL A 12 -8.54 0.66 27.20
C VAL A 12 -7.77 1.99 27.11
N LEU A 13 -8.42 3.08 26.73
CA LEU A 13 -7.82 4.42 26.69
C LEU A 13 -7.37 4.89 28.09
N GLY A 14 -8.21 4.65 29.10
CA GLY A 14 -7.85 4.93 30.50
C GLY A 14 -6.61 4.14 30.93
N LEU A 15 -6.57 2.84 30.63
CA LEU A 15 -5.42 1.99 30.93
C LEU A 15 -4.14 2.46 30.20
N LEU A 16 -4.24 2.85 28.93
CA LEU A 16 -3.12 3.38 28.14
C LEU A 16 -2.56 4.69 28.69
N TYR A 17 -3.44 5.57 29.19
CA TYR A 17 -3.07 6.87 29.74
C TYR A 17 -2.49 6.77 31.15
N PHE A 18 -3.18 6.09 32.06
CA PHE A 18 -2.73 5.93 33.45
C PHE A 18 -1.56 4.94 33.57
N GLY A 19 -1.51 3.92 32.71
CA GLY A 19 -0.44 2.92 32.68
C GLY A 19 0.82 3.36 31.93
N ARG A 20 0.91 4.63 31.48
CA ARG A 20 2.01 5.11 30.60
C ARG A 20 3.41 4.78 31.14
N GLU A 21 3.65 4.94 32.44
CA GLU A 21 4.98 4.73 33.05
C GLU A 21 5.48 3.29 32.92
N VAL A 22 4.57 2.32 32.84
CA VAL A 22 4.89 0.90 32.67
C VAL A 22 4.75 0.49 31.20
N LEU A 23 3.72 0.98 30.50
CA LEU A 23 3.41 0.58 29.14
C LEU A 23 4.38 1.18 28.13
N GLN A 24 4.83 2.43 28.31
CA GLN A 24 5.78 3.08 27.39
C GLN A 24 7.06 2.25 27.20
N PRO A 25 7.82 1.87 28.23
CA PRO A 25 9.05 1.11 28.04
C PRO A 25 8.80 -0.30 27.49
N VAL A 26 7.72 -0.97 27.91
CA VAL A 26 7.35 -2.31 27.41
C VAL A 26 7.01 -2.28 25.93
N VAL A 27 6.19 -1.31 25.51
CA VAL A 27 5.76 -1.18 24.12
C VAL A 27 6.91 -0.70 23.24
N THR A 28 7.76 0.20 23.73
CA THR A 28 8.98 0.62 23.03
C THR A 28 9.92 -0.56 22.81
N ALA A 29 10.17 -1.36 23.85
CA ALA A 29 10.99 -2.57 23.77
C ALA A 29 10.41 -3.58 22.78
N LEU A 30 9.08 -3.77 22.80
CA LEU A 30 8.39 -4.64 21.85
C LEU A 30 8.58 -4.16 20.41
N VAL A 31 8.30 -2.89 20.12
CA VAL A 31 8.42 -2.33 18.78
C VAL A 31 9.87 -2.36 18.27
N LEU A 32 10.84 -1.99 19.12
CA LEU A 32 12.27 -2.06 18.77
C LEU A 32 12.73 -3.51 18.56
N SER A 33 12.21 -4.48 19.32
CA SER A 33 12.50 -5.90 19.09
C SER A 33 12.03 -6.37 17.71
N LEU A 34 10.88 -5.88 17.25
CA LEU A 34 10.37 -6.16 15.90
C LEU A 34 11.22 -5.48 14.82
N ALA A 35 11.71 -4.27 15.09
CA ALA A 35 12.63 -3.56 14.20
C ALA A 35 14.01 -4.24 14.08
N LEU A 36 14.50 -4.90 15.15
CA LEU A 36 15.76 -5.64 15.16
C LEU A 36 15.65 -7.07 14.63
N ALA A 37 14.45 -7.62 14.57
CA ALA A 37 14.20 -8.97 14.07
C ALA A 37 14.84 -9.29 12.69
N PRO A 38 14.76 -8.44 11.64
CA PRO A 38 15.33 -8.76 10.33
C PRO A 38 16.86 -8.79 10.39
N LEU A 39 17.48 -7.90 11.17
CA LEU A 39 18.93 -7.84 11.38
C LEU A 39 19.42 -9.12 12.08
N ILE A 40 18.74 -9.55 13.14
CA ILE A 40 19.07 -10.78 13.87
C ILE A 40 18.87 -12.02 12.98
N ARG A 41 17.81 -12.08 12.17
CA ARG A 41 17.58 -13.18 11.22
C ARG A 41 18.69 -13.25 10.16
N SER A 42 19.13 -12.11 9.63
CA SER A 42 20.24 -12.04 8.69
C SER A 42 21.54 -12.54 9.33
N MET A 43 21.85 -12.13 10.56
CA MET A 43 22.99 -12.66 11.32
C MET A 43 22.88 -14.17 11.61
N GLY A 44 21.67 -14.68 11.85
CA GLY A 44 21.42 -16.11 12.01
C GLY A 44 21.72 -16.92 10.74
N SER A 45 21.51 -16.35 9.56
CA SER A 45 21.87 -17.01 8.29
C SER A 45 23.39 -17.17 8.09
N LEU A 46 24.21 -16.40 8.81
CA LEU A 46 25.67 -16.51 8.85
C LEU A 46 26.17 -17.59 9.84
N GLY A 47 25.27 -18.38 10.43
CA GLY A 47 25.62 -19.51 11.31
C GLY A 47 25.79 -19.16 12.80
N LEU A 48 25.45 -17.93 13.21
CA LEU A 48 25.45 -17.55 14.63
C LEU A 48 24.31 -18.22 15.39
N SER A 49 24.61 -18.72 16.59
CA SER A 49 23.56 -19.18 17.53
C SER A 49 22.64 -18.00 17.88
N ARG A 50 21.36 -18.28 18.15
CA ARG A 50 20.34 -17.24 18.38
C ARG A 50 20.75 -16.22 19.44
N VAL A 51 21.32 -16.69 20.55
CA VAL A 51 21.77 -15.82 21.65
C VAL A 51 22.89 -14.88 21.17
N ASN A 52 23.87 -15.41 20.44
CA ASN A 52 24.97 -14.62 19.91
C ASN A 52 24.50 -13.61 18.85
N ALA A 53 23.54 -14.00 17.99
CA ALA A 53 22.95 -13.10 17.01
C ALA A 53 22.19 -11.93 17.67
N THR A 54 21.47 -12.17 18.78
CA THR A 54 20.81 -11.12 19.55
C THR A 54 21.81 -10.14 20.16
N PHE A 55 22.84 -10.63 20.85
CA PHE A 55 23.86 -9.76 21.45
C PHE A 55 24.68 -9.02 20.40
N ALA A 56 25.03 -9.67 19.28
CA ALA A 56 25.76 -9.04 18.19
C ALA A 56 24.92 -7.95 17.49
N GLY A 57 23.65 -8.23 17.21
CA GLY A 57 22.73 -7.24 16.65
C GLY A 57 22.53 -6.04 17.57
N LEU A 58 22.40 -6.29 18.88
CA LEU A 58 22.30 -5.22 19.86
C LEU A 58 23.59 -4.40 19.98
N ALA A 59 24.74 -5.06 20.05
CA ALA A 59 26.03 -4.39 20.07
C ALA A 59 26.23 -3.52 18.82
N LEU A 60 25.83 -3.99 17.64
CA LEU A 60 25.88 -3.22 16.40
C LEU A 60 25.04 -1.94 16.49
N VAL A 61 23.83 -2.03 17.04
CA VAL A 61 22.96 -0.85 17.25
C VAL A 61 23.58 0.11 18.27
N ILE A 62 24.07 -0.39 19.40
CA ILE A 62 24.72 0.45 20.42
C ILE A 62 25.95 1.15 19.84
N VAL A 63 26.80 0.43 19.08
CA VAL A 63 28.00 1.00 18.46
C VAL A 63 27.66 2.04 17.41
N THR A 64 26.63 1.81 16.58
CA THR A 64 26.20 2.79 15.57
C THR A 64 25.59 4.04 16.21
N PHE A 65 24.75 3.89 17.24
CA PHE A 65 24.21 5.03 17.99
C PHE A 65 25.30 5.79 18.75
N ALA A 66 26.17 5.08 19.49
CA ALA A 66 27.27 5.70 20.24
C ALA A 66 28.26 6.39 19.29
N GLY A 67 28.59 5.80 18.15
CA GLY A 67 29.44 6.40 17.12
C GLY A 67 28.82 7.68 16.56
N THR A 68 27.53 7.64 16.22
CA THR A 68 26.79 8.83 15.73
C THR A 68 26.74 9.92 16.80
N PHE A 69 26.43 9.58 18.05
CA PHE A 69 26.36 10.53 19.16
C PHE A 69 27.74 11.13 19.50
N ALA A 70 28.80 10.33 19.46
CA ALA A 70 30.17 10.80 19.64
C ALA A 70 30.60 11.74 18.51
N MET A 71 30.28 11.42 17.25
CA MET A 71 30.52 12.32 16.12
C MET A 71 29.74 13.63 16.26
N LEU A 72 28.46 13.56 16.66
CA LEU A 72 27.63 14.72 16.97
C LEU A 72 28.28 15.57 18.07
N GLY A 73 28.68 14.96 19.18
CA GLY A 73 29.32 15.63 20.31
C GLY A 73 30.63 16.31 19.94
N ALA A 74 31.47 15.65 19.14
CA ALA A 74 32.72 16.23 18.64
C ALA A 74 32.47 17.45 17.74
N ASN A 75 31.47 17.37 16.86
CA ASN A 75 31.08 18.51 16.02
C ASN A 75 30.46 19.64 16.85
N VAL A 76 29.60 19.34 17.84
CA VAL A 76 29.02 20.36 18.74
C VAL A 76 30.10 21.05 19.57
N MET A 77 31.10 20.33 20.09
CA MET A 77 32.23 20.94 20.80
C MET A 77 33.06 21.85 19.89
N ALA A 78 33.21 21.50 18.62
CA ALA A 78 33.82 22.37 17.62
C ALA A 78 32.97 23.63 17.40
N LEU A 79 31.64 23.50 17.21
CA LEU A 79 30.72 24.65 17.15
C LEU A 79 30.82 25.54 18.40
N THR A 80 31.01 24.95 19.59
CA THR A 80 31.08 25.70 20.85
C THR A 80 32.34 26.56 20.92
N SER A 81 33.39 26.16 20.22
CA SER A 81 34.65 26.93 20.12
C SER A 81 34.50 28.13 19.17
N ASP A 82 33.62 28.01 18.16
CA ASP A 82 33.33 29.05 17.16
C ASP A 82 32.14 29.96 17.56
N LEU A 83 31.39 29.62 18.62
CA LEU A 83 30.24 30.36 19.15
C LEU A 83 30.47 31.87 19.39
N PRO A 84 31.63 32.35 19.89
CA PRO A 84 31.84 33.78 20.11
C PRO A 84 31.67 34.60 18.83
N GLU A 85 32.04 34.04 17.68
CA GLU A 85 31.96 34.69 16.37
C GLU A 85 30.50 34.76 15.87
N TYR A 86 29.75 33.65 15.97
CA TYR A 86 28.33 33.61 15.58
C TYR A 86 27.42 34.48 16.46
N THR A 87 27.72 34.65 17.75
CA THR A 87 26.92 35.51 18.64
C THR A 87 27.05 37.00 18.32
N ALA A 88 28.19 37.43 17.77
CA ALA A 88 28.39 38.81 17.34
C ALA A 88 27.53 39.12 16.10
N GLU A 89 27.37 38.17 15.19
CA GLU A 89 26.57 38.29 13.97
C GLU A 89 25.06 38.17 14.20
N ILE A 90 24.61 37.30 15.10
CA ILE A 90 23.19 37.24 15.48
C ILE A 90 22.74 38.58 16.10
N ARG A 91 23.61 39.21 16.91
CA ARG A 91 23.34 40.52 17.53
C ARG A 91 23.42 41.69 16.53
N SER A 92 24.21 41.56 15.45
CA SER A 92 24.21 42.55 14.37
C SER A 92 22.98 42.41 13.47
N LYS A 93 22.49 41.18 13.22
CA LYS A 93 21.26 40.91 12.46
C LYS A 93 20.00 41.36 13.20
N SER A 94 19.92 41.21 14.52
CA SER A 94 18.77 41.74 15.29
C SER A 94 18.69 43.26 15.17
N LYS A 95 19.83 43.96 15.23
CA LYS A 95 19.89 45.41 14.99
C LYS A 95 19.54 45.80 13.55
N SER A 96 20.00 45.01 12.57
CA SER A 96 19.69 45.24 11.15
C SER A 96 18.22 45.03 10.83
N LEU A 97 17.59 44.01 11.43
CA LEU A 97 16.14 43.76 11.32
C LEU A 97 15.32 44.83 12.04
N GLU A 98 15.80 45.30 13.18
CA GLU A 98 15.18 46.42 13.91
C GLU A 98 15.29 47.73 13.10
N GLU A 99 16.42 48.00 12.46
CA GLU A 99 16.58 49.11 11.52
C GLU A 99 15.72 48.95 10.24
N LEU A 100 15.59 47.75 9.67
CA LEU A 100 14.71 47.49 8.53
C LEU A 100 13.21 47.57 8.89
N ALA A 101 12.85 47.20 10.12
CA ALA A 101 11.48 47.29 10.63
C ALA A 101 11.10 48.72 11.05
N GLN A 102 12.06 49.52 11.54
CA GLN A 102 11.85 50.91 11.96
C GLN A 102 12.05 51.94 10.84
N HIS A 103 12.82 51.62 9.79
CA HIS A 103 13.12 52.55 8.68
C HIS A 103 12.74 52.09 7.26
N PRO A 104 11.53 51.56 6.98
CA PRO A 104 11.06 51.48 5.60
C PRO A 104 10.73 52.87 5.02
N LEU A 105 10.44 53.86 5.87
CA LEU A 105 9.96 55.20 5.46
C LEU A 105 10.99 56.33 5.56
N ALA A 106 12.11 56.16 6.27
CA ALA A 106 13.10 57.24 6.43
C ALA A 106 13.97 57.49 5.21
N ARG A 107 13.94 56.60 4.21
CA ARG A 107 14.60 56.83 2.91
C ARG A 107 13.71 57.61 1.92
N LEU A 108 12.48 57.96 2.30
CA LEU A 108 11.54 58.72 1.48
C LEU A 108 11.35 60.18 1.92
N THR A 109 12.05 60.66 2.94
CA THR A 109 12.07 62.08 3.34
C THR A 109 13.44 62.70 3.03
N PRO A 110 13.69 63.10 1.78
CA PRO A 110 14.80 64.01 1.51
C PRO A 110 14.41 65.41 1.99
N GLN A 111 15.33 66.07 2.68
CA GLN A 111 15.57 67.52 2.55
C GLN A 111 14.67 68.55 3.26
N LEU A 112 14.11 68.32 4.45
CA LEU A 112 13.66 69.46 5.26
C LEU A 112 13.98 69.25 6.74
N LEU A 113 15.19 69.68 7.13
CA LEU A 113 15.47 70.48 8.33
C LEU A 113 17.00 70.54 8.52
N GLU A 114 17.59 71.56 7.88
CA GLU A 114 18.89 72.10 8.25
C GLU A 114 18.84 72.73 9.66
N GLU A 115 19.98 72.62 10.35
CA GLU A 115 20.53 73.51 11.37
C GLU A 115 19.80 73.70 12.72
N SER A 116 20.45 73.21 13.80
CA SER A 116 21.28 74.11 14.62
C SER A 116 22.15 73.35 15.65
N PRO A 117 23.33 73.90 16.03
CA PRO A 117 24.33 73.28 16.90
C PRO A 117 24.25 73.75 18.37
N SER A 118 25.05 73.06 19.22
CA SER A 118 25.46 73.42 20.59
C SER A 118 24.60 72.87 21.75
N ALA A 119 25.16 71.94 22.52
CA ALA A 119 25.53 72.21 23.92
C ALA A 119 26.42 71.09 24.49
N ALA A 120 27.34 71.55 25.33
CA ALA A 120 28.52 70.91 25.88
C ALA A 120 28.29 69.78 26.92
N LEU A 121 29.30 68.89 26.99
CA LEU A 121 29.95 68.34 28.18
C LEU A 121 29.10 67.70 29.30
N GLU A 122 29.20 66.37 29.39
CA GLU A 122 29.27 65.63 30.66
C GLU A 122 30.20 64.41 30.43
N THR A 123 31.50 64.63 30.63
CA THR A 123 32.51 63.58 30.79
C THR A 123 32.44 63.02 32.20
N GLY A 124 31.85 61.84 32.36
CA GLY A 124 32.01 60.99 33.53
C GLY A 124 32.30 59.56 33.07
N PRO A 125 33.26 58.83 33.69
CA PRO A 125 33.55 57.46 33.30
C PRO A 125 32.34 56.59 33.66
N ARG A 126 31.56 56.17 32.66
CA ARG A 126 30.53 55.15 32.86
C ARG A 126 31.25 53.86 33.26
N PRO A 127 31.01 53.30 34.46
CA PRO A 127 31.62 52.04 34.84
C PRO A 127 31.10 50.98 33.85
N VAL A 128 32.02 50.42 33.06
CA VAL A 128 31.77 49.19 32.31
C VAL A 128 31.45 48.12 33.36
N PRO A 129 30.25 47.52 33.37
CA PRO A 129 30.00 46.40 34.26
C PRO A 129 30.91 45.26 33.79
N VAL A 130 31.98 45.03 34.54
CA VAL A 130 32.77 43.81 34.41
C VAL A 130 31.88 42.70 34.98
N GLU A 131 31.12 42.08 34.08
CA GLU A 131 30.42 40.84 34.38
C GLU A 131 31.51 39.79 34.62
N ILE A 132 31.79 39.51 35.90
CA ILE A 132 32.65 38.42 36.31
C ILE A 132 31.92 37.15 35.85
N ARG A 133 32.26 36.66 34.66
CA ARG A 133 32.01 35.26 34.30
C ARG A 133 32.80 34.45 35.30
N GLU A 134 32.13 34.00 36.36
CA GLU A 134 32.61 32.86 37.12
C GLU A 134 32.91 31.79 36.09
N HIS A 135 34.19 31.38 36.02
CA HIS A 135 34.58 30.20 35.26
C HIS A 135 33.72 29.05 35.78
N ALA A 136 32.63 28.72 35.08
CA ALA A 136 31.84 27.55 35.37
C ALA A 136 32.83 26.39 35.41
N SER A 137 33.05 25.86 36.61
CA SER A 137 34.02 24.80 36.82
C SER A 137 33.64 23.66 35.87
N THR A 138 34.61 23.05 35.20
CA THR A 138 34.34 21.93 34.28
C THR A 138 33.52 20.84 34.98
N SER A 139 33.66 20.70 36.30
CA SER A 139 32.85 19.86 37.18
C SER A 139 31.36 20.25 37.26
N ASP A 140 31.00 21.53 37.28
CA ASP A 140 29.59 21.95 37.36
C ASP A 140 28.84 21.75 36.03
N SER A 141 29.53 21.96 34.89
CA SER A 141 28.97 21.64 33.58
C SER A 141 28.84 20.13 33.37
N ILE A 142 29.80 19.33 33.84
CA ILE A 142 29.71 17.85 33.82
C ILE A 142 28.59 17.36 34.75
N ALA A 143 28.46 17.91 35.95
CA ALA A 143 27.40 17.53 36.90
C ALA A 143 26.01 17.88 36.36
N LYS A 144 25.83 19.04 35.72
CA LYS A 144 24.59 19.41 35.04
C LYS A 144 24.30 18.51 33.84
N ALA A 145 25.30 18.16 33.05
CA ALA A 145 25.15 17.23 31.91
C ALA A 145 24.75 15.82 32.38
N ILE A 146 25.37 15.31 33.45
CA ILE A 146 25.03 14.01 34.06
C ILE A 146 23.61 14.04 34.62
N GLY A 147 23.20 15.13 35.29
CA GLY A 147 21.85 15.31 35.81
C GLY A 147 20.78 15.25 34.70
N VAL A 148 21.01 15.92 33.57
CA VAL A 148 20.09 15.93 32.42
C VAL A 148 20.01 14.56 31.72
N VAL A 149 21.10 13.81 31.67
CA VAL A 149 21.17 12.51 30.97
C VAL A 149 20.70 11.34 31.85
N SER A 150 20.75 11.46 33.18
CA SER A 150 20.48 10.35 34.11
C SER A 150 19.06 9.76 34.00
N GLY A 151 18.04 10.59 33.80
CA GLY A 151 16.65 10.16 33.63
C GLY A 151 16.43 9.31 32.37
N PRO A 152 16.68 9.86 31.16
CA PRO A 152 16.56 9.11 29.90
C PRO A 152 17.44 7.86 29.84
N LEU A 153 18.61 7.89 30.49
CA LEU A 153 19.52 6.73 30.52
C LEU A 153 18.92 5.56 31.31
N GLY A 154 18.24 5.83 32.43
CA GLY A 154 17.53 4.80 33.19
C GLY A 154 16.38 4.17 32.41
N GLU A 155 15.59 4.98 31.70
CA GLU A 155 14.52 4.50 30.84
C GLU A 155 15.07 3.67 29.67
N ALA A 156 16.12 4.15 29.01
CA ALA A 156 16.80 3.42 27.93
C ALA A 156 17.35 2.08 28.42
N PHE A 157 17.93 2.03 29.63
CA PHE A 157 18.40 0.78 30.24
C PHE A 157 17.24 -0.19 30.49
N LEU A 158 16.11 0.29 31.01
CA LEU A 158 14.93 -0.54 31.22
C LEU A 158 14.38 -1.11 29.90
N VAL A 159 14.25 -0.26 28.87
CA VAL A 159 13.85 -0.67 27.52
C VAL A 159 14.81 -1.70 26.95
N LEU A 160 16.12 -1.50 27.12
CA LEU A 160 17.16 -2.41 26.67
C LEU A 160 17.00 -3.80 27.31
N VAL A 161 16.85 -3.85 28.63
CA VAL A 161 16.66 -5.10 29.38
C VAL A 161 15.38 -5.80 28.90
N LEU A 162 14.25 -5.09 28.83
CA LEU A 162 12.99 -5.65 28.34
C LEU A 162 13.12 -6.18 26.91
N MET A 163 13.80 -5.45 26.03
CA MET A 163 14.00 -5.85 24.64
C MET A 163 14.83 -7.13 24.54
N ILE A 164 15.90 -7.27 25.34
CA ILE A 164 16.71 -8.50 25.41
C ILE A 164 15.85 -9.68 25.82
N PHE A 165 15.04 -9.54 26.88
CA PHE A 165 14.14 -10.59 27.33
C PHE A 165 13.11 -10.97 26.26
N ILE A 166 12.49 -9.99 25.60
CA ILE A 166 11.52 -10.23 24.51
C ILE A 166 12.18 -10.96 23.33
N LEU A 167 13.41 -10.58 22.95
CA LEU A 167 14.14 -11.19 21.83
C LEU A 167 14.58 -12.63 22.15
N LEU A 168 15.07 -12.89 23.37
CA LEU A 168 15.50 -14.22 23.79
C LEU A 168 14.31 -15.17 24.01
N ASP A 169 13.21 -14.66 24.60
CA ASP A 169 12.05 -15.47 25.00
C ASP A 169 10.91 -15.47 23.97
N ARG A 170 11.16 -14.98 22.74
CA ARG A 170 10.14 -14.82 21.68
C ARG A 170 9.30 -16.09 21.44
N GLU A 171 9.94 -17.26 21.48
CA GLU A 171 9.26 -18.55 21.28
C GLU A 171 8.32 -18.89 22.43
N ASN A 172 8.78 -18.73 23.67
CA ASN A 172 7.95 -18.97 24.85
C ASN A 172 6.82 -17.94 24.97
N LEU A 173 7.06 -16.69 24.57
CA LEU A 173 6.02 -15.66 24.49
C LEU A 173 4.94 -16.05 23.46
N ARG A 174 5.35 -16.55 22.28
CA ARG A 174 4.42 -17.07 21.27
C ARG A 174 3.59 -18.23 21.83
N ASP A 175 4.21 -19.17 22.54
CA ASP A 175 3.55 -20.34 23.12
C ASP A 175 2.63 -19.98 24.29
N ARG A 176 2.96 -18.96 25.07
CA ARG A 176 2.07 -18.43 26.12
C ARG A 176 0.84 -17.76 25.54
N VAL A 177 1.02 -16.92 24.51
CA VAL A 177 -0.09 -16.29 23.78
C VAL A 177 -0.99 -17.37 23.16
N LEU A 178 -0.40 -18.43 22.61
CA LEU A 178 -1.11 -19.59 22.08
C LEU A 178 -2.01 -20.27 23.14
N ARG A 179 -1.52 -20.40 24.39
CA ARG A 179 -2.30 -20.98 25.49
C ARG A 179 -3.42 -20.06 25.98
N LEU A 180 -3.26 -18.73 25.90
CA LEU A 180 -4.24 -17.74 26.34
C LEU A 180 -5.43 -17.58 25.37
N VAL A 181 -5.19 -17.70 24.05
CA VAL A 181 -6.21 -17.44 23.01
C VAL A 181 -7.14 -18.63 22.78
N GLY A 182 -6.79 -19.84 23.26
CA GLY A 182 -7.60 -21.05 23.14
C GLY A 182 -7.57 -21.67 21.72
N GLN A 183 -7.69 -23.00 21.62
CA GLN A 183 -7.40 -23.76 20.39
C GLN A 183 -8.26 -23.44 19.15
N ARG A 184 -9.38 -22.73 19.29
CA ARG A 184 -10.42 -22.62 18.24
C ARG A 184 -10.18 -21.49 17.21
N GLU A 185 -9.31 -20.53 17.49
CA GLU A 185 -8.95 -19.42 16.57
C GLU A 185 -7.43 -19.22 16.38
N VAL A 186 -6.61 -20.14 16.90
CA VAL A 186 -5.15 -20.07 16.97
C VAL A 186 -4.47 -19.67 15.67
N SER A 187 -4.78 -20.37 14.56
CA SER A 187 -4.04 -20.18 13.31
C SER A 187 -4.25 -18.79 12.71
N ARG A 188 -5.43 -18.18 12.92
CA ARG A 188 -5.71 -16.82 12.43
C ARG A 188 -4.99 -15.76 13.26
N THR A 189 -5.03 -15.89 14.59
CA THR A 189 -4.36 -14.93 15.49
C THR A 189 -2.84 -14.98 15.38
N ILE A 190 -2.25 -16.17 15.23
CA ILE A 190 -0.80 -16.31 15.00
C ILE A 190 -0.41 -15.66 13.66
N LYS A 191 -1.15 -15.97 12.60
CA LYS A 191 -0.87 -15.39 11.28
C LYS A 191 -0.96 -13.86 11.32
N GLY A 192 -1.94 -13.30 12.03
CA GLY A 192 -2.03 -11.86 12.22
C GLY A 192 -0.88 -11.23 12.99
N LEU A 193 -0.38 -11.91 14.03
CA LEU A 193 0.77 -11.42 14.79
C LEU A 193 2.06 -11.50 13.97
N GLU A 194 2.22 -12.54 13.16
CA GLU A 194 3.39 -12.72 12.29
C GLU A 194 3.39 -11.73 11.13
N ASP A 195 2.24 -11.51 10.48
CA ASP A 195 2.05 -10.48 9.45
C ASP A 195 2.29 -9.08 10.02
N ALA A 196 1.82 -8.79 11.23
CA ALA A 196 2.04 -7.50 11.89
C ALA A 196 3.52 -7.29 12.21
N ALA A 197 4.19 -8.32 12.75
CA ALA A 197 5.62 -8.29 13.03
C ALA A 197 6.46 -8.07 11.76
N GLU A 198 6.11 -8.74 10.66
CA GLU A 198 6.79 -8.60 9.38
C GLU A 198 6.54 -7.21 8.75
N GLY A 199 5.30 -6.72 8.81
CA GLY A 199 4.95 -5.37 8.36
C GLY A 199 5.73 -4.28 9.09
N VAL A 200 5.80 -4.36 10.42
CA VAL A 200 6.55 -3.40 11.25
C VAL A 200 8.05 -3.49 10.98
N SER A 201 8.60 -4.71 10.92
CA SER A 201 10.00 -4.94 10.58
C SER A 201 10.37 -4.31 9.23
N ARG A 202 9.55 -4.55 8.19
CA ARG A 202 9.76 -4.00 6.85
C ARG A 202 9.66 -2.47 6.85
N PHE A 203 8.70 -1.91 7.59
CA PHE A 203 8.55 -0.47 7.75
C PHE A 203 9.82 0.16 8.35
N PHE A 204 10.31 -0.34 9.49
CA PHE A 204 11.50 0.21 10.13
C PHE A 204 12.75 0.09 9.27
N PHE A 205 12.96 -1.04 8.61
CA PHE A 205 14.10 -1.24 7.72
C PHE A 205 14.07 -0.24 6.54
N THR A 206 12.89 -0.08 5.94
CA THR A 206 12.67 0.86 4.83
C THR A 206 12.87 2.30 5.27
N GLN A 207 12.30 2.68 6.42
CA GLN A 207 12.44 4.00 7.01
C GLN A 207 13.90 4.32 7.37
N LEU A 208 14.63 3.37 7.94
CA LEU A 208 16.05 3.53 8.26
C LEU A 208 16.86 3.78 7.00
N LEU A 209 16.65 2.98 5.94
CA LEU A 209 17.37 3.14 4.68
C LEU A 209 17.07 4.48 4.01
N LEU A 210 15.80 4.89 3.98
CA LEU A 210 15.38 6.18 3.47
C LEU A 210 15.99 7.34 4.25
N ASN A 211 15.94 7.30 5.58
CA ASN A 211 16.47 8.36 6.43
C ASN A 211 17.99 8.47 6.34
N LEU A 212 18.71 7.35 6.29
CA LEU A 212 20.16 7.35 6.08
C LEU A 212 20.52 7.92 4.71
N THR A 213 19.82 7.50 3.65
CA THR A 213 20.06 8.02 2.30
C THR A 213 19.79 9.52 2.23
N PHE A 214 18.67 9.98 2.83
CA PHE A 214 18.36 11.40 2.93
C PHE A 214 19.46 12.16 3.69
N GLY A 215 19.91 11.63 4.83
CA GLY A 215 20.98 12.21 5.63
C GLY A 215 22.31 12.35 4.88
N VAL A 216 22.67 11.35 4.07
CA VAL A 216 23.86 11.41 3.21
C VAL A 216 23.69 12.47 2.11
N VAL A 217 22.55 12.48 1.43
CA VAL A 217 22.28 13.44 0.35
C VAL A 217 22.27 14.87 0.87
N ILE A 218 21.61 15.14 2.00
CA ILE A 218 21.59 16.49 2.60
C ILE A 218 22.99 16.88 3.11
N SER A 219 23.78 15.95 3.65
CA SER A 219 25.17 16.23 4.04
C SER A 219 26.01 16.68 2.84
N ILE A 220 25.92 15.96 1.72
CA ILE A 220 26.64 16.31 0.49
C ILE A 220 26.16 17.66 -0.05
N ALA A 221 24.85 17.89 -0.07
CA ALA A 221 24.28 19.11 -0.60
C ALA A 221 24.63 20.36 0.25
N LEU A 222 24.58 20.24 1.59
CA LEU A 222 25.01 21.33 2.49
C LEU A 222 26.52 21.59 2.39
N TRP A 223 27.32 20.54 2.21
CA TRP A 223 28.77 20.69 1.98
C TRP A 223 29.07 21.45 0.68
N LEU A 224 28.34 21.16 -0.41
CA LEU A 224 28.47 21.88 -1.69
C LEU A 224 28.07 23.36 -1.60
N ILE A 225 27.11 23.70 -0.74
CA ILE A 225 26.70 25.09 -0.46
C ILE A 225 27.71 25.82 0.44
N GLY A 226 28.63 25.09 1.08
CA GLY A 226 29.65 25.64 1.97
C GLY A 226 29.21 25.77 3.43
N ILE A 227 28.14 25.09 3.85
CA ILE A 227 27.69 25.11 5.24
C ILE A 227 28.63 24.23 6.10
N PRO A 228 29.23 24.76 7.16
CA PRO A 228 30.13 23.99 8.02
C PRO A 228 29.38 22.89 8.76
N HIS A 229 30.11 21.84 9.15
CA HIS A 229 29.55 20.67 9.82
C HIS A 229 28.39 20.00 9.06
N ALA A 230 28.41 19.98 7.72
CA ALA A 230 27.33 19.40 6.91
C ALA A 230 26.97 17.95 7.29
N MET A 231 27.96 17.14 7.71
CA MET A 231 27.73 15.76 8.18
C MET A 231 26.93 15.71 9.50
N LEU A 232 27.13 16.68 10.41
CA LEU A 232 26.34 16.82 11.64
C LEU A 232 24.87 17.01 11.29
N TRP A 233 24.60 17.94 10.38
CA TRP A 233 23.24 18.30 9.95
C TRP A 233 22.54 17.16 9.23
N GLY A 234 23.24 16.41 8.38
CA GLY A 234 22.64 15.24 7.74
C GLY A 234 22.42 14.05 8.66
N ALA A 235 23.31 13.82 9.63
CA ALA A 235 23.06 12.84 10.69
C ALA A 235 21.86 13.24 11.56
N LEU A 236 21.74 14.53 11.90
CA LEU A 236 20.59 15.07 12.62
C LEU A 236 19.30 14.91 11.81
N CYS A 237 19.33 15.17 10.51
CA CYS A 237 18.18 14.92 9.63
C CYS A 237 17.78 13.44 9.63
N ALA A 238 18.73 12.53 9.45
CA ALA A 238 18.46 11.09 9.45
C ALA A 238 17.82 10.63 10.78
N ALA A 239 18.30 11.17 11.90
CA ALA A 239 17.76 10.87 13.23
C ALA A 239 16.36 11.47 13.44
N LEU A 240 16.18 12.77 13.18
CA LEU A 240 14.92 13.46 13.41
C LEU A 240 13.80 12.97 12.49
N ARG A 241 14.11 12.56 11.25
CA ARG A 241 13.13 12.01 10.29
C ARG A 241 12.47 10.70 10.73
N PHE A 242 12.88 10.09 11.85
CA PHE A 242 12.07 9.03 12.47
C PHE A 242 10.79 9.55 13.12
N VAL A 243 10.74 10.84 13.48
CA VAL A 243 9.56 11.51 14.04
C VAL A 243 8.71 12.07 12.89
N PRO A 244 7.52 11.52 12.61
CA PRO A 244 6.70 11.96 11.49
C PRO A 244 6.35 13.44 11.57
N TYR A 245 6.43 14.16 10.44
CA TYR A 245 6.14 15.59 10.25
C TYR A 245 7.03 16.56 11.04
N ILE A 246 7.08 16.41 12.37
CA ILE A 246 7.81 17.28 13.29
C ILE A 246 9.31 17.15 13.10
N GLY A 247 9.81 15.94 12.83
CA GLY A 247 11.24 15.70 12.65
C GLY A 247 11.87 16.52 11.53
N ALA A 248 11.24 16.51 10.36
CA ALA A 248 11.70 17.28 9.21
C ALA A 248 11.62 18.81 9.48
N LEU A 249 10.56 19.28 10.16
CA LEU A 249 10.42 20.68 10.52
C LEU A 249 11.53 21.15 11.48
N ILE A 250 11.81 20.38 12.53
CA ILE A 250 12.89 20.71 13.49
C ILE A 250 14.24 20.68 12.78
N ALA A 251 14.51 19.65 11.96
CA ALA A 251 15.76 19.52 11.23
C ALA A 251 15.99 20.70 10.26
N GLY A 252 14.98 21.02 9.43
CA GLY A 252 15.04 22.12 8.49
C GLY A 252 15.17 23.48 9.19
N ALA A 253 14.43 23.71 10.28
CA ALA A 253 14.54 24.93 11.07
C ALA A 253 15.93 25.09 11.70
N ALA A 254 16.50 24.00 12.24
CA ALA A 254 17.82 24.03 12.86
C ALA A 254 18.92 24.31 11.82
N ILE A 255 18.84 23.69 10.63
CA ILE A 255 19.74 23.97 9.51
C ILE A 255 19.62 25.43 9.06
N ALA A 256 18.39 25.92 8.90
CA ALA A 256 18.13 27.29 8.46
C ALA A 256 18.67 28.32 9.45
N LEU A 257 18.42 28.10 10.74
CA LEU A 257 18.90 28.98 11.81
C LEU A 257 20.43 29.00 11.88
N PHE A 258 21.06 27.83 11.73
CA PHE A 258 22.51 27.72 11.68
C PHE A 258 23.11 28.40 10.45
N ALA A 259 22.56 28.15 9.26
CA ALA A 259 23.01 28.80 8.03
C ALA A 259 22.83 30.33 8.09
N ALA A 260 21.80 30.82 8.79
CA ALA A 260 21.63 32.24 9.06
C ALA A 260 22.64 32.80 10.06
N ALA A 261 23.25 31.98 10.90
CA ALA A 261 24.27 32.39 11.86
C ALA A 261 25.68 32.42 11.26
N VAL A 262 25.95 31.63 10.22
CA VAL A 262 27.31 31.45 9.64
C VAL A 262 27.78 32.60 8.76
N GLU A 263 26.87 33.26 8.03
CA GLU A 263 27.22 34.35 7.12
C GLU A 263 26.45 35.64 7.48
N PRO A 264 27.07 36.83 7.38
CA PRO A 264 26.35 38.11 7.53
C PRO A 264 25.13 38.25 6.63
N GLY A 265 25.13 37.61 5.45
CA GLY A 265 24.03 37.61 4.49
C GLY A 265 22.86 36.68 4.84
N TRP A 266 21.73 36.83 4.14
CA TRP A 266 20.60 35.87 4.18
C TRP A 266 20.66 34.83 3.06
N SER A 267 21.59 34.98 2.12
CA SER A 267 21.80 34.09 0.97
C SER A 267 21.95 32.63 1.37
N LEU A 268 22.88 32.34 2.29
CA LEU A 268 23.16 30.98 2.73
C LEU A 268 21.95 30.32 3.41
N ALA A 269 21.23 31.07 4.25
CA ALA A 269 20.01 30.61 4.90
C ALA A 269 18.90 30.31 3.89
N ILE A 270 18.70 31.19 2.91
CA ILE A 270 17.71 30.99 1.84
C ILE A 270 18.07 29.76 1.00
N TYR A 271 19.34 29.59 0.61
CA TYR A 271 19.78 28.40 -0.12
C TYR A 271 19.58 27.12 0.68
N ALA A 272 19.88 27.14 1.98
CA ALA A 272 19.67 25.98 2.85
C ALA A 272 18.18 25.61 2.98
N ILE A 273 17.30 26.60 3.17
CA ILE A 273 15.84 26.40 3.24
C ILE A 273 15.31 25.86 1.92
N VAL A 274 15.67 26.49 0.80
CA VAL A 274 15.20 26.06 -0.52
C VAL A 274 15.69 24.66 -0.84
N LEU A 275 16.97 24.36 -0.59
CA LEU A 275 17.53 23.02 -0.76
C LEU A 275 16.76 21.99 0.07
N PHE A 276 16.57 22.26 1.37
CA PHE A 276 15.89 21.34 2.27
C PHE A 276 14.45 21.09 1.82
N ILE A 277 13.69 22.14 1.50
CA ILE A 277 12.30 22.04 1.04
C ILE A 277 12.22 21.27 -0.28
N VAL A 278 13.08 21.58 -1.26
CA VAL A 278 13.08 20.90 -2.56
C VAL A 278 13.38 19.41 -2.39
N LEU A 279 14.38 19.07 -1.58
CA LEU A 279 14.74 17.68 -1.31
C LEU A 279 13.62 16.96 -0.55
N GLU A 280 13.02 17.59 0.45
CA GLU A 280 11.90 17.05 1.23
C GLU A 280 10.69 16.79 0.34
N VAL A 281 10.29 17.76 -0.48
CA VAL A 281 9.17 17.65 -1.41
C VAL A 281 9.44 16.55 -2.44
N PHE A 282 10.66 16.47 -2.97
CA PHE A 282 11.04 15.40 -3.89
C PHE A 282 10.96 14.03 -3.23
N VAL A 283 11.52 13.88 -2.04
CA VAL A 283 11.49 12.61 -1.30
C VAL A 283 10.05 12.21 -0.99
N ALA A 284 9.25 13.12 -0.43
CA ALA A 284 7.87 12.87 -0.03
C ALA A 284 6.94 12.53 -1.20
N ASN A 285 7.12 13.15 -2.38
CA ASN A 285 6.21 12.96 -3.52
C ASN A 285 6.72 11.93 -4.56
N VAL A 286 8.03 11.63 -4.58
CA VAL A 286 8.65 10.83 -5.66
C VAL A 286 9.26 9.55 -5.11
N ILE A 287 10.01 9.64 -4.01
CA ILE A 287 10.76 8.50 -3.46
C ILE A 287 9.86 7.69 -2.53
N GLU A 288 9.23 8.34 -1.55
CA GLU A 288 8.39 7.67 -0.54
C GLU A 288 7.26 6.85 -1.17
N PRO A 289 6.49 7.35 -2.17
CA PRO A 289 5.45 6.55 -2.81
C PRO A 289 6.00 5.34 -3.59
N ARG A 290 7.22 5.45 -4.15
CA ARG A 290 7.86 4.33 -4.87
C ARG A 290 8.41 3.28 -3.91
N VAL A 291 8.96 3.72 -2.79
CA VAL A 291 9.61 2.86 -1.80
C VAL A 291 8.58 2.20 -0.88
N TYR A 292 7.59 2.96 -0.41
CA TYR A 292 6.48 2.44 0.40
C TYR A 292 5.41 1.73 -0.43
N GLY A 293 5.13 2.19 -1.66
CA GLY A 293 4.22 1.53 -2.60
C GLY A 293 2.90 1.06 -1.98
N HIS A 294 2.37 -0.09 -2.45
CA HIS A 294 1.21 -0.77 -1.84
C HIS A 294 1.54 -1.49 -0.51
N SER A 295 2.74 -1.27 0.06
CA SER A 295 3.34 -2.21 1.03
C SER A 295 3.04 -1.88 2.50
N VAL A 296 2.59 -0.66 2.80
CA VAL A 296 2.26 -0.26 4.18
C VAL A 296 0.74 -0.30 4.43
N GLY A 297 -0.06 -0.17 3.37
CA GLY A 297 -1.51 -0.35 3.43
C GLY A 297 -2.22 0.56 4.44
N MET A 298 -1.60 1.66 4.87
CA MET A 298 -2.13 2.64 5.81
C MET A 298 -2.36 3.96 5.09
N SER A 299 -3.57 4.50 5.17
CA SER A 299 -3.87 5.78 4.52
C SER A 299 -3.03 6.93 5.11
N PRO A 300 -2.70 7.98 4.36
CA PRO A 300 -2.01 9.16 4.89
C PRO A 300 -2.77 9.80 6.07
N LEU A 301 -4.11 9.76 6.02
CA LEU A 301 -4.97 10.20 7.10
C LEU A 301 -4.76 9.36 8.37
N ALA A 302 -4.58 8.04 8.23
CA ALA A 302 -4.25 7.17 9.36
C ALA A 302 -2.97 7.62 10.06
N VAL A 303 -1.92 7.93 9.30
CA VAL A 303 -0.64 8.39 9.86
C VAL A 303 -0.81 9.68 10.65
N ILE A 304 -1.56 10.66 10.13
CA ILE A 304 -1.81 11.94 10.81
C ILE A 304 -2.63 11.74 12.10
N VAL A 305 -3.75 11.02 12.00
CA VAL A 305 -4.63 10.77 13.15
C VAL A 305 -3.88 10.01 14.25
N SER A 306 -3.08 9.04 13.87
CA SER A 306 -2.24 8.28 14.79
C SER A 306 -1.15 9.12 15.43
N ALA A 307 -0.47 9.99 14.68
CA ALA A 307 0.53 10.90 15.22
C ALA A 307 -0.07 11.81 16.30
N LEU A 308 -1.27 12.37 16.04
CA LEU A 308 -2.00 13.18 17.01
C LEU A 308 -2.46 12.38 18.23
N PHE A 309 -3.02 11.18 18.00
CA PHE A 309 -3.54 10.32 19.05
C PHE A 309 -2.43 9.82 19.99
N TRP A 310 -1.39 9.20 19.45
CA TRP A 310 -0.29 8.66 20.25
C TRP A 310 0.56 9.76 20.86
N GLY A 311 0.75 10.87 20.15
CA GLY A 311 1.42 12.06 20.67
C GLY A 311 0.70 12.66 21.88
N ALA A 312 -0.64 12.66 21.89
CA ALA A 312 -1.42 13.14 23.02
C ALA A 312 -1.32 12.22 24.26
N ILE A 313 -1.24 10.91 24.07
CA ILE A 313 -1.20 9.94 25.18
C ILE A 313 0.20 9.83 25.79
N TRP A 314 1.23 9.68 24.95
CA TRP A 314 2.60 9.34 25.38
C TRP A 314 3.64 10.41 25.02
N GLY A 315 3.24 11.58 24.53
CA GLY A 315 4.14 12.69 24.24
C GLY A 315 5.09 12.38 23.06
N PRO A 316 6.35 12.85 23.12
CA PRO A 316 7.34 12.65 22.04
C PRO A 316 7.57 11.17 21.71
N LEU A 317 7.60 10.30 22.72
CA LEU A 317 7.78 8.87 22.53
C LEU A 317 6.60 8.24 21.80
N GLY A 318 5.38 8.68 22.12
CA GLY A 318 4.16 8.28 21.41
C GLY A 318 4.16 8.71 19.95
N LEU A 319 4.64 9.92 19.66
CA LEU A 319 4.77 10.42 18.29
C LEU A 319 5.74 9.58 17.46
N LEU A 320 6.90 9.23 18.03
CA LEU A 320 7.89 8.35 17.42
C LEU A 320 7.31 6.95 17.11
N LEU A 321 6.54 6.39 18.03
CA LEU A 321 5.95 5.05 17.91
C LEU A 321 4.59 5.04 17.20
N SER A 322 4.07 6.21 16.79
CA SER A 322 2.70 6.33 16.29
C SER A 322 2.44 5.45 15.06
N THR A 323 3.31 5.52 14.06
CA THR A 323 3.22 4.73 12.83
C THR A 323 3.32 3.22 13.07
N PRO A 324 4.36 2.69 13.74
CA PRO A 324 4.48 1.25 13.97
C PRO A 324 3.38 0.68 14.87
N LEU A 325 2.93 1.41 15.89
CA LEU A 325 1.80 0.97 16.73
C LEU A 325 0.50 0.89 15.94
N THR A 326 0.26 1.89 15.09
CA THR A 326 -0.91 1.89 14.22
C THR A 326 -0.86 0.75 13.22
N LEU A 327 0.31 0.47 12.66
CA LEU A 327 0.50 -0.66 11.75
C LEU A 327 0.19 -1.99 12.45
N CYS A 328 0.65 -2.19 13.69
CA CYS A 328 0.27 -3.35 14.50
C CYS A 328 -1.25 -3.47 14.67
N ILE A 329 -1.93 -2.37 14.97
CA ILE A 329 -3.38 -2.34 15.17
C ILE A 329 -4.12 -2.64 13.87
N VAL A 330 -3.71 -2.02 12.76
CA VAL A 330 -4.35 -2.19 11.45
C VAL A 330 -4.15 -3.61 10.92
N VAL A 331 -2.94 -4.16 11.01
CA VAL A 331 -2.67 -5.53 10.56
C VAL A 331 -3.33 -6.56 11.48
N GLY A 332 -3.22 -6.38 12.81
CA GLY A 332 -3.91 -7.23 13.78
C GLY A 332 -5.44 -7.19 13.63
N GLY A 333 -5.99 -6.04 13.27
CA GLY A 333 -7.42 -5.87 13.02
C GLY A 333 -7.95 -6.55 11.75
N ARG A 334 -7.08 -7.12 10.90
CA ARG A 334 -7.52 -8.02 9.81
C ARG A 334 -7.92 -9.41 10.34
N TYR A 335 -7.46 -9.77 11.53
CA TYR A 335 -7.63 -11.09 12.13
C TYR A 335 -8.53 -11.07 13.38
N ILE A 336 -8.62 -9.92 14.05
CA ILE A 336 -9.43 -9.72 15.26
C ILE A 336 -10.70 -8.96 14.89
N LYS A 337 -11.86 -9.61 14.98
CA LYS A 337 -13.17 -9.04 14.64
C LYS A 337 -13.49 -7.72 15.38
N SER A 338 -13.02 -7.57 16.61
CA SER A 338 -13.23 -6.33 17.40
C SER A 338 -12.44 -5.13 16.89
N LEU A 339 -11.35 -5.35 16.14
CA LEU A 339 -10.47 -4.31 15.59
C LEU A 339 -10.69 -4.10 14.08
N GLU A 340 -11.56 -4.90 13.46
CA GLU A 340 -11.92 -4.81 12.04
C GLU A 340 -12.41 -3.40 11.62
N PRO A 341 -13.22 -2.66 12.40
CA PRO A 341 -13.62 -1.31 12.00
C PRO A 341 -12.43 -0.35 11.89
N ILE A 342 -11.44 -0.51 12.78
CA ILE A 342 -10.23 0.32 12.83
C ILE A 342 -9.33 -0.03 11.64
N SER A 343 -9.18 -1.33 11.32
CA SER A 343 -8.39 -1.75 10.17
C SER A 343 -9.01 -1.29 8.85
N ILE A 344 -10.34 -1.32 8.72
CA ILE A 344 -11.04 -0.82 7.53
C ILE A 344 -10.89 0.70 7.38
N MET A 345 -11.05 1.46 8.47
CA MET A 345 -10.96 2.94 8.43
C MET A 345 -9.55 3.44 8.08
N PHE A 346 -8.52 2.75 8.58
CA PHE A 346 -7.14 3.19 8.41
C PHE A 346 -6.41 2.49 7.26
N ALA A 347 -7.03 1.50 6.61
CA ALA A 347 -6.45 0.87 5.43
C ALA A 347 -6.49 1.80 4.20
N GLU A 348 -5.40 1.85 3.43
CA GLU A 348 -5.25 2.70 2.24
C GLU A 348 -6.09 2.25 1.04
N SER A 349 -6.65 1.05 1.12
CA SER A 349 -7.74 0.62 0.27
C SER A 349 -8.56 -0.37 1.07
N PRO A 350 -9.90 -0.30 1.07
CA PRO A 350 -10.63 -1.52 1.39
C PRO A 350 -10.07 -2.60 0.46
N ASN A 351 -9.74 -3.76 1.00
CA ASN A 351 -9.38 -4.95 0.23
C ASN A 351 -10.63 -5.44 -0.54
N THR A 352 -11.35 -4.53 -1.21
CA THR A 352 -12.43 -4.85 -2.11
C THR A 352 -11.74 -5.57 -3.25
N ASN A 353 -11.88 -6.90 -3.22
CA ASN A 353 -11.49 -7.78 -4.30
C ASN A 353 -11.93 -7.12 -5.63
N GLU A 354 -11.14 -7.21 -6.70
CA GLU A 354 -11.48 -6.57 -7.98
C GLU A 354 -12.89 -6.97 -8.44
N ALA A 355 -13.27 -8.22 -8.17
CA ALA A 355 -14.64 -8.72 -8.33
C ALA A 355 -15.71 -7.99 -7.50
N GLN A 356 -15.42 -7.61 -6.24
CA GLN A 356 -16.33 -6.82 -5.42
C GLN A 356 -16.47 -5.38 -5.92
N ARG A 357 -15.39 -4.78 -6.44
CA ARG A 357 -15.47 -3.45 -7.08
C ARG A 357 -16.33 -3.50 -8.33
N PHE A 358 -16.15 -4.53 -9.15
CA PHE A 358 -17.00 -4.81 -10.29
C PHE A 358 -18.47 -4.93 -9.86
N TYR A 359 -18.76 -5.76 -8.85
CA TYR A 359 -20.12 -5.91 -8.29
C TYR A 359 -20.72 -4.57 -7.83
N HIS A 360 -19.99 -3.76 -7.05
CA HIS A 360 -20.50 -2.47 -6.60
C HIS A 360 -20.77 -1.49 -7.75
N ARG A 361 -19.89 -1.46 -8.75
CA ARG A 361 -20.08 -0.60 -9.93
C ARG A 361 -21.27 -1.04 -10.77
N VAL A 362 -21.46 -2.34 -10.91
CA VAL A 362 -22.64 -2.95 -11.54
C VAL A 362 -23.93 -2.52 -10.82
N LEU A 363 -23.96 -2.55 -9.49
CA LEU A 363 -25.12 -2.08 -8.72
C LEU A 363 -25.36 -0.58 -8.87
N SER A 364 -24.28 0.21 -8.96
CA SER A 364 -24.37 1.66 -9.17
C SER A 364 -24.74 2.06 -10.61
N GLY A 365 -24.69 1.12 -11.57
CA GLY A 365 -24.98 1.35 -12.98
C GLY A 365 -23.89 2.12 -13.74
N ASP A 366 -22.67 2.19 -13.21
CA ASP A 366 -21.56 2.93 -13.83
C ASP A 366 -20.79 2.06 -14.84
N ALA A 367 -21.40 1.87 -16.01
CA ALA A 367 -20.82 1.06 -17.09
C ALA A 367 -19.47 1.60 -17.60
N ASN A 368 -19.28 2.92 -17.64
CA ASN A 368 -18.05 3.51 -18.16
C ASN A 368 -16.85 3.20 -17.24
N ALA A 369 -17.05 3.34 -15.93
CA ALA A 369 -16.01 3.04 -14.96
C ALA A 369 -15.65 1.54 -14.97
N ILE A 370 -16.61 0.64 -15.22
CA ILE A 370 -16.33 -0.80 -15.37
C ILE A 370 -15.45 -1.05 -16.61
N ILE A 371 -15.75 -0.40 -17.73
CA ILE A 371 -14.96 -0.54 -18.97
C ILE A 371 -13.52 -0.01 -18.78
N GLU A 372 -13.35 1.11 -18.08
CA GLU A 372 -12.01 1.63 -17.76
C GLU A 372 -11.21 0.66 -16.89
N ASP A 373 -11.81 0.14 -15.82
CA ASP A 373 -11.16 -0.86 -14.95
C ASP A 373 -10.79 -2.12 -15.74
N ALA A 374 -11.70 -2.61 -16.58
CA ALA A 374 -11.47 -3.78 -17.43
C ALA A 374 -10.29 -3.53 -18.39
N ARG A 375 -10.26 -2.40 -19.10
CA ARG A 375 -9.14 -2.04 -19.99
C ARG A 375 -7.83 -1.87 -19.23
N ALA A 376 -7.86 -1.29 -18.04
CA ALA A 376 -6.67 -1.13 -17.20
C ALA A 376 -6.10 -2.49 -16.76
N PHE A 377 -6.97 -3.45 -16.43
CA PHE A 377 -6.59 -4.82 -16.09
C PHE A 377 -6.01 -5.56 -17.30
N LEU A 378 -6.67 -5.47 -18.47
CA LEU A 378 -6.25 -6.16 -19.70
C LEU A 378 -4.95 -5.62 -20.30
N ARG A 379 -4.49 -4.43 -19.90
CA ARG A 379 -3.14 -3.95 -20.25
C ARG A 379 -2.03 -4.79 -19.63
N LYS A 380 -2.32 -5.53 -18.56
CA LYS A 380 -1.34 -6.30 -17.78
C LYS A 380 -1.62 -7.81 -17.77
N SER A 381 -2.78 -8.25 -18.24
CA SER A 381 -3.30 -9.60 -18.07
C SER A 381 -4.18 -10.00 -19.27
N THR A 382 -4.42 -11.30 -19.45
CA THR A 382 -5.30 -11.83 -20.51
C THR A 382 -6.79 -11.66 -20.18
N LEU A 383 -7.64 -11.70 -21.21
CA LEU A 383 -9.10 -11.68 -21.03
C LEU A 383 -9.60 -12.87 -20.22
N ALA A 384 -9.01 -14.06 -20.42
CA ALA A 384 -9.30 -15.25 -19.65
C ALA A 384 -9.15 -15.01 -18.13
N ARG A 385 -8.03 -14.40 -17.74
CA ARG A 385 -7.73 -14.08 -16.34
C ARG A 385 -8.66 -13.01 -15.77
N TYR A 386 -9.09 -12.05 -16.58
CA TYR A 386 -10.11 -11.06 -16.17
C TYR A 386 -11.46 -11.73 -15.91
N CYS A 387 -11.87 -12.65 -16.79
CA CYS A 387 -13.09 -13.43 -16.60
C CYS A 387 -13.06 -14.22 -15.29
N ASP A 388 -11.96 -14.92 -15.01
CA ASP A 388 -11.81 -15.77 -13.83
C ASP A 388 -11.69 -14.98 -12.51
N MET A 389 -10.98 -13.85 -12.51
CA MET A 389 -10.67 -13.11 -11.28
C MET A 389 -11.68 -12.01 -10.94
N VAL A 390 -12.35 -11.45 -11.94
CA VAL A 390 -13.16 -10.22 -11.78
C VAL A 390 -14.59 -10.44 -12.22
N LEU A 391 -14.79 -10.78 -13.50
CA LEU A 391 -16.11 -10.78 -14.13
C LEU A 391 -17.02 -11.87 -13.54
N LEU A 392 -16.59 -13.13 -13.53
CA LEU A 392 -17.41 -14.26 -13.07
C LEU A 392 -17.70 -14.20 -11.57
N PRO A 393 -16.72 -13.96 -10.68
CA PRO A 393 -17.03 -13.83 -9.25
C PRO A 393 -17.86 -12.57 -8.95
N GLY A 394 -17.63 -11.47 -9.68
CA GLY A 394 -18.41 -10.24 -9.60
C GLY A 394 -19.88 -10.45 -9.98
N LEU A 395 -20.12 -11.25 -11.02
CA LEU A 395 -21.46 -11.64 -11.46
C LEU A 395 -22.14 -12.61 -10.51
N ALA A 396 -21.40 -13.56 -9.95
CA ALA A 396 -21.92 -14.47 -8.93
C ALA A 396 -22.44 -13.70 -7.70
N MET A 397 -21.66 -12.70 -7.24
CA MET A 397 -22.09 -11.78 -6.17
C MET A 397 -23.31 -10.95 -6.57
N ALA A 398 -23.40 -10.51 -7.82
CA ALA A 398 -24.57 -9.77 -8.32
C ALA A 398 -25.82 -10.64 -8.34
N GLY A 399 -25.71 -11.88 -8.83
CA GLY A 399 -26.84 -12.78 -9.03
C GLY A 399 -27.58 -13.17 -7.74
N THR A 400 -26.92 -13.18 -6.58
CA THR A 400 -27.57 -13.53 -5.30
C THR A 400 -28.42 -12.41 -4.70
N ASP A 401 -28.12 -11.15 -5.05
CA ASP A 401 -28.66 -9.97 -4.36
C ASP A 401 -29.63 -9.13 -5.21
N LEU A 402 -29.78 -9.46 -6.50
CA LEU A 402 -30.60 -8.66 -7.42
C LEU A 402 -32.09 -8.93 -7.25
N GLN A 403 -32.87 -7.86 -7.04
CA GLN A 403 -34.32 -7.90 -7.16
C GLN A 403 -34.71 -7.97 -8.65
N THR A 404 -35.90 -8.50 -8.96
CA THR A 404 -36.45 -8.74 -10.32
C THR A 404 -36.39 -7.54 -11.28
N GLY A 405 -36.25 -6.31 -10.79
CA GLY A 405 -36.07 -5.11 -11.62
C GLY A 405 -34.62 -4.77 -12.00
N GLN A 406 -33.62 -5.21 -11.21
CA GLN A 406 -32.20 -4.88 -11.43
C GLN A 406 -31.48 -5.89 -12.32
N GLU A 407 -32.03 -7.09 -12.54
CA GLU A 407 -31.48 -8.07 -13.48
C GLU A 407 -31.32 -7.50 -14.90
N SER A 408 -32.30 -6.74 -15.38
CA SER A 408 -32.25 -6.12 -16.72
C SER A 408 -31.07 -5.16 -16.87
N ARG A 409 -30.76 -4.40 -15.81
CA ARG A 409 -29.63 -3.46 -15.77
C ARG A 409 -28.29 -4.18 -15.66
N LEU A 410 -28.23 -5.25 -14.85
CA LEU A 410 -27.05 -6.12 -14.80
C LEU A 410 -26.73 -6.64 -16.20
N ARG A 411 -27.73 -7.24 -16.86
CA ARG A 411 -27.63 -7.82 -18.20
C ARG A 411 -27.17 -6.80 -19.24
N ALA A 412 -27.73 -5.59 -19.22
CA ALA A 412 -27.32 -4.50 -20.12
C ALA A 412 -25.88 -4.03 -19.84
N THR A 413 -25.48 -3.94 -18.57
CA THR A 413 -24.12 -3.52 -18.18
C THR A 413 -23.09 -4.55 -18.62
N VAL A 414 -23.37 -5.83 -18.39
CA VAL A 414 -22.52 -6.96 -18.79
C VAL A 414 -22.39 -7.02 -20.31
N ALA A 415 -23.48 -6.84 -21.05
CA ALA A 415 -23.45 -6.79 -22.51
C ALA A 415 -22.58 -5.62 -23.03
N MET A 416 -22.72 -4.42 -22.43
CA MET A 416 -21.87 -3.27 -22.79
C MET A 416 -20.39 -3.50 -22.47
N VAL A 417 -20.07 -4.18 -21.37
CA VAL A 417 -18.69 -4.51 -21.01
C VAL A 417 -18.13 -5.53 -22.00
N ALA A 418 -18.84 -6.62 -22.26
CA ALA A 418 -18.43 -7.62 -23.25
C ALA A 418 -18.23 -7.00 -24.64
N ASP A 419 -19.12 -6.11 -25.09
CA ASP A 419 -18.97 -5.39 -26.36
C ASP A 419 -17.76 -4.44 -26.37
N ALA A 420 -17.55 -3.69 -25.28
CA ALA A 420 -16.40 -2.80 -25.16
C ALA A 420 -15.06 -3.55 -25.13
N LEU A 421 -15.06 -4.81 -24.72
CA LEU A 421 -13.92 -5.72 -24.72
C LEU A 421 -13.70 -6.33 -26.12
N ASP A 422 -14.77 -6.72 -26.82
CA ASP A 422 -14.72 -7.23 -28.19
C ASP A 422 -14.26 -6.16 -29.22
N ALA A 423 -14.75 -4.93 -29.07
CA ALA A 423 -14.47 -3.80 -29.97
C ALA A 423 -12.99 -3.38 -30.09
N GLY A 424 -12.09 -3.96 -29.28
CA GLY A 424 -10.63 -3.84 -29.45
C GLY A 424 -10.11 -4.38 -30.80
N HIS A 425 -10.92 -5.15 -31.53
CA HIS A 425 -10.53 -5.84 -32.77
C HIS A 425 -10.93 -5.13 -34.08
N ALA A 426 -11.75 -4.06 -34.05
CA ALA A 426 -12.06 -3.24 -35.24
C ALA A 426 -12.58 -1.83 -34.89
N PRO A 427 -12.26 -0.78 -35.68
CA PRO A 427 -12.72 0.58 -35.42
C PRO A 427 -14.21 0.71 -35.78
N SER A 428 -15.09 0.59 -34.78
CA SER A 428 -16.53 0.68 -34.98
C SER A 428 -17.04 2.13 -34.96
N ARG A 429 -17.38 2.65 -36.15
CA ARG A 429 -18.39 3.71 -36.31
C ARG A 429 -19.79 3.08 -36.19
N ALA A 430 -20.19 2.60 -35.02
CA ALA A 430 -21.56 2.18 -34.78
C ALA A 430 -22.25 3.12 -33.78
N ARG A 431 -23.28 3.78 -34.28
CA ARG A 431 -24.16 4.70 -33.57
C ARG A 431 -24.79 3.99 -32.38
N ARG A 432 -24.51 4.45 -31.15
CA ARG A 432 -25.18 4.06 -29.89
C ARG A 432 -26.69 4.01 -30.12
N ARG A 433 -27.27 2.82 -30.29
CA ARG A 433 -28.71 2.60 -30.21
C ARG A 433 -29.02 2.08 -28.80
N ASN A 434 -30.05 2.66 -28.18
CA ASN A 434 -30.54 2.21 -26.88
C ASN A 434 -31.01 0.75 -27.00
N ILE A 435 -30.41 -0.10 -26.19
CA ILE A 435 -30.61 -1.55 -26.13
C ILE A 435 -31.94 -1.82 -25.39
N SER A 436 -32.92 -2.42 -26.06
CA SER A 436 -34.16 -2.88 -25.42
C SER A 436 -34.07 -4.39 -25.17
N MET A 437 -33.69 -4.79 -23.96
CA MET A 437 -33.50 -6.20 -23.55
C MET A 437 -34.78 -6.83 -22.93
N LEU A 438 -35.96 -6.35 -23.34
CA LEU A 438 -37.23 -6.88 -22.82
C LEU A 438 -37.59 -8.27 -23.38
N VAL A 439 -36.82 -8.82 -24.33
CA VAL A 439 -37.19 -10.05 -25.06
C VAL A 439 -36.04 -11.07 -25.21
N GLU A 440 -34.76 -10.67 -25.16
CA GLU A 440 -33.61 -11.58 -25.39
C GLU A 440 -32.74 -11.81 -24.13
N ASN A 441 -32.17 -13.01 -24.02
CA ASN A 441 -31.17 -13.34 -23.01
C ASN A 441 -29.78 -12.73 -23.41
N VAL A 442 -28.86 -12.55 -22.45
CA VAL A 442 -27.57 -11.86 -22.71
C VAL A 442 -26.70 -12.62 -23.72
N GLY A 443 -26.68 -13.95 -23.66
CA GLY A 443 -25.92 -14.79 -24.58
C GLY A 443 -26.42 -14.64 -26.03
N ALA A 444 -27.73 -14.75 -26.24
CA ALA A 444 -28.38 -14.51 -27.52
C ALA A 444 -28.13 -13.09 -28.04
N HIS A 445 -28.10 -12.07 -27.17
CA HIS A 445 -27.76 -10.71 -27.58
C HIS A 445 -26.32 -10.60 -28.09
N LEU A 446 -25.35 -11.15 -27.34
CA LEU A 446 -23.94 -11.19 -27.75
C LEU A 446 -23.77 -11.96 -29.07
N ARG A 447 -24.47 -13.09 -29.21
CA ARG A 447 -24.51 -13.89 -30.43
C ARG A 447 -25.08 -13.12 -31.61
N HIS A 448 -26.25 -12.49 -31.45
CA HIS A 448 -26.91 -11.75 -32.51
C HIS A 448 -26.04 -10.59 -33.00
N GLN A 449 -25.45 -9.80 -32.09
CA GLN A 449 -24.51 -8.75 -32.48
C GLN A 449 -23.29 -9.28 -33.22
N ARG A 450 -22.75 -10.42 -32.77
CA ARG A 450 -21.63 -11.08 -33.44
C ARG A 450 -22.02 -11.55 -34.85
N GLU A 451 -23.20 -12.14 -35.00
CA GLU A 451 -23.77 -12.56 -36.29
C GLU A 451 -24.10 -11.36 -37.21
N GLU A 452 -24.50 -10.22 -36.66
CA GLU A 452 -24.67 -8.97 -37.43
C GLU A 452 -23.33 -8.41 -37.93
N ARG A 453 -22.28 -8.47 -37.12
CA ARG A 453 -20.93 -7.97 -37.49
C ARG A 453 -20.23 -8.87 -38.49
N LEU A 454 -20.35 -10.18 -38.33
CA LEU A 454 -19.54 -11.18 -39.04
C LEU A 454 -20.34 -12.03 -40.03
N GLY A 455 -21.67 -11.88 -40.06
CA GLY A 455 -22.58 -12.79 -40.74
C GLY A 455 -22.93 -14.01 -39.87
N ARG A 456 -24.13 -14.56 -40.09
CA ARG A 456 -24.58 -15.83 -39.48
C ARG A 456 -23.66 -17.00 -39.85
N TRP A 457 -23.06 -16.91 -41.04
CA TRP A 457 -22.06 -17.84 -41.57
C TRP A 457 -20.65 -17.28 -41.37
N GLN A 458 -19.85 -17.99 -40.58
CA GLN A 458 -18.58 -17.51 -40.02
C GLN A 458 -17.38 -17.96 -40.86
N GLY A 459 -17.27 -17.48 -42.10
CA GLY A 459 -16.08 -17.64 -42.96
C GLY A 459 -16.21 -18.62 -44.14
N SER A 460 -15.23 -18.56 -45.04
CA SER A 460 -15.07 -19.51 -46.17
C SER A 460 -14.84 -20.93 -45.66
N LEU A 461 -15.28 -21.94 -46.41
CA LEU A 461 -14.97 -23.36 -46.18
C LEU A 461 -13.45 -23.69 -46.25
N ASP A 462 -12.59 -22.69 -46.51
CA ASP A 462 -11.11 -22.79 -46.57
C ASP A 462 -10.43 -22.72 -45.19
N VAL A 463 -11.04 -23.28 -44.15
CA VAL A 463 -10.42 -23.37 -42.81
C VAL A 463 -9.61 -24.68 -42.74
N PRO A 464 -8.35 -24.67 -42.25
CA PRO A 464 -7.58 -25.91 -42.10
C PRO A 464 -8.33 -26.93 -41.25
N ALA A 465 -8.25 -28.21 -41.62
CA ALA A 465 -8.84 -29.30 -40.84
C ALA A 465 -8.36 -29.23 -39.38
N ARG A 466 -9.27 -29.49 -38.43
CA ARG A 466 -9.03 -29.46 -36.97
C ARG A 466 -8.44 -28.13 -36.45
N SER A 467 -9.00 -27.00 -36.84
CA SER A 467 -8.59 -25.68 -36.32
C SER A 467 -9.72 -24.86 -35.70
N VAL A 468 -10.96 -25.34 -35.75
CA VAL A 468 -12.12 -24.65 -35.19
C VAL A 468 -12.42 -25.15 -33.78
N ILE A 469 -12.59 -24.22 -32.84
CA ILE A 469 -13.05 -24.48 -31.48
C ILE A 469 -14.54 -24.21 -31.42
N VAL A 470 -15.31 -25.16 -30.89
CA VAL A 470 -16.76 -24.98 -30.72
C VAL A 470 -17.10 -24.88 -29.25
N CYS A 471 -17.72 -23.79 -28.83
CA CYS A 471 -18.27 -23.60 -27.50
C CYS A 471 -19.77 -23.89 -27.55
N THR A 472 -20.20 -24.96 -26.90
CA THR A 472 -21.58 -25.42 -26.92
C THR A 472 -22.24 -25.33 -25.55
N SER A 473 -23.51 -24.95 -25.53
CA SER A 473 -24.28 -24.76 -24.31
C SER A 473 -25.67 -25.38 -24.38
N MET A 474 -26.20 -25.78 -23.22
CA MET A 474 -27.63 -26.08 -23.09
C MET A 474 -28.45 -24.79 -23.22
N PRO A 475 -29.74 -24.87 -23.58
CA PRO A 475 -30.61 -23.69 -23.62
C PRO A 475 -30.76 -23.12 -22.22
N GLY A 476 -30.31 -21.88 -22.01
CA GLY A 476 -30.20 -21.30 -20.68
C GLY A 476 -29.46 -19.98 -20.63
N VAL A 477 -29.95 -19.04 -19.82
CA VAL A 477 -29.39 -17.68 -19.73
C VAL A 477 -27.93 -17.68 -19.28
N ARG A 478 -27.58 -18.54 -18.32
CA ARG A 478 -26.23 -18.64 -17.76
C ARG A 478 -25.30 -19.39 -18.71
N GLU A 479 -25.78 -20.50 -19.24
CA GLU A 479 -25.03 -21.40 -20.12
C GLU A 479 -24.66 -20.70 -21.43
N GLU A 480 -25.63 -20.05 -22.08
CA GLU A 480 -25.39 -19.28 -23.31
C GLU A 480 -24.43 -18.11 -23.07
N PHE A 481 -24.54 -17.44 -21.92
CA PHE A 481 -23.63 -16.35 -21.55
C PHE A 481 -22.19 -16.83 -21.33
N LEU A 482 -21.99 -17.93 -20.60
CA LEU A 482 -20.66 -18.51 -20.38
C LEU A 482 -20.02 -18.99 -21.69
N SER A 483 -20.82 -19.58 -22.58
CA SER A 483 -20.36 -20.02 -23.91
C SER A 483 -19.87 -18.84 -24.75
N GLU A 484 -20.63 -17.75 -24.82
CA GLU A 484 -20.23 -16.55 -25.57
C GLU A 484 -18.99 -15.86 -24.95
N LEU A 485 -18.89 -15.80 -23.61
CA LEU A 485 -17.67 -15.29 -22.96
C LEU A 485 -16.44 -16.12 -23.32
N LEU A 486 -16.58 -17.44 -23.40
CA LEU A 486 -15.47 -18.32 -23.75
C LEU A 486 -15.05 -18.13 -25.22
N VAL A 487 -16.01 -17.94 -26.13
CA VAL A 487 -15.74 -17.56 -27.52
C VAL A 487 -14.97 -16.25 -27.59
N LEU A 488 -15.37 -15.23 -26.81
CA LEU A 488 -14.66 -13.95 -26.72
C LEU A 488 -13.21 -14.14 -26.26
N VAL A 489 -12.97 -14.96 -25.23
CA VAL A 489 -11.62 -15.26 -24.74
C VAL A 489 -10.74 -15.92 -25.81
N PHE A 490 -11.25 -16.92 -26.52
CA PHE A 490 -10.47 -17.58 -27.57
C PHE A 490 -10.19 -16.66 -28.76
N ARG A 491 -11.15 -15.81 -29.13
CA ARG A 491 -10.97 -14.85 -30.23
C ARG A 491 -10.00 -13.72 -29.90
N ASP A 492 -10.00 -13.24 -28.65
CA ASP A 492 -8.97 -12.31 -28.14
C ASP A 492 -7.54 -12.90 -28.29
N ALA A 493 -7.42 -14.22 -28.11
CA ALA A 493 -6.18 -14.95 -28.37
C ALA A 493 -5.89 -15.26 -29.86
N LYS A 494 -6.76 -14.81 -30.78
CA LYS A 494 -6.73 -15.05 -32.23
C LYS A 494 -7.00 -16.49 -32.67
N LEU A 495 -7.86 -17.20 -31.95
CA LEU A 495 -8.33 -18.54 -32.30
C LEU A 495 -9.72 -18.48 -32.98
N ASP A 496 -10.00 -19.37 -33.93
CA ASP A 496 -11.33 -19.48 -34.53
C ASP A 496 -12.25 -20.26 -33.58
N ALA A 497 -12.95 -19.51 -32.72
CA ALA A 497 -13.96 -20.05 -31.81
C ALA A 497 -15.37 -19.67 -32.25
N ARG A 498 -16.32 -20.60 -32.10
CA ARG A 498 -17.72 -20.44 -32.52
C ARG A 498 -18.65 -20.95 -31.43
N SER A 499 -19.81 -20.30 -31.26
CA SER A 499 -20.83 -20.75 -30.31
C SER A 499 -21.94 -21.56 -30.98
N PHE A 500 -22.43 -22.58 -30.29
CA PHE A 500 -23.57 -23.40 -30.69
C PHE A 500 -24.48 -23.68 -29.48
N VAL A 501 -25.78 -23.83 -29.70
CA VAL A 501 -26.75 -24.15 -28.62
C VAL A 501 -27.34 -25.52 -28.93
N LEU A 502 -27.23 -26.45 -27.98
CA LEU A 502 -27.77 -27.80 -28.09
C LEU A 502 -29.29 -27.74 -27.97
N ASN A 503 -29.98 -27.80 -29.10
CA ASN A 503 -31.44 -27.83 -29.13
C ASN A 503 -31.93 -29.24 -29.49
N PRO A 504 -32.64 -29.94 -28.58
CA PRO A 504 -33.24 -31.24 -28.90
C PRO A 504 -34.43 -31.01 -29.86
N GLY A 505 -34.16 -30.92 -31.17
CA GLY A 505 -35.21 -30.71 -32.19
C GLY A 505 -34.81 -30.16 -33.58
N GLY A 506 -33.53 -29.90 -33.88
CA GLY A 506 -33.04 -29.51 -35.24
C GLY A 506 -32.87 -27.99 -35.49
N PRO A 507 -32.21 -27.53 -36.58
CA PRO A 507 -31.99 -28.22 -37.88
C PRO A 507 -30.53 -28.55 -38.27
N GLU A 508 -30.45 -29.59 -39.12
CA GLU A 508 -29.46 -29.94 -40.17
C GLU A 508 -27.96 -29.98 -39.84
N ASP A 509 -27.48 -31.21 -39.62
CA ASP A 509 -26.09 -31.65 -39.81
C ASP A 509 -25.66 -31.38 -41.26
N ASP A 510 -24.63 -30.55 -41.45
CA ASP A 510 -23.93 -30.45 -42.74
C ASP A 510 -22.84 -31.53 -42.77
N PRO A 511 -22.95 -32.56 -43.64
CA PRO A 511 -22.01 -33.66 -43.72
C PRO A 511 -20.63 -33.16 -44.22
N GLY A 512 -19.79 -32.71 -43.30
CA GLY A 512 -18.45 -32.19 -43.57
C GLY A 512 -17.87 -31.28 -42.48
N ALA A 513 -18.70 -30.74 -41.59
CA ALA A 513 -18.27 -29.86 -40.50
C ALA A 513 -17.36 -30.57 -39.46
N ASP A 514 -17.54 -31.89 -39.30
CA ASP A 514 -16.88 -32.71 -38.28
C ASP A 514 -15.36 -32.72 -38.42
N ASN A 515 -14.84 -32.62 -39.65
CA ASN A 515 -13.40 -32.61 -39.92
C ASN A 515 -12.70 -31.27 -39.62
N LEU A 516 -13.47 -30.20 -39.39
CA LEU A 516 -12.93 -28.86 -39.10
C LEU A 516 -12.73 -28.61 -37.60
N VAL A 517 -13.49 -29.32 -36.76
CA VAL A 517 -13.52 -29.10 -35.30
C VAL A 517 -12.32 -29.79 -34.64
N SER A 518 -11.55 -29.04 -33.85
CA SER A 518 -10.45 -29.59 -33.03
C SER A 518 -10.94 -30.01 -31.65
N THR A 519 -11.77 -29.16 -31.04
CA THR A 519 -12.15 -29.25 -29.63
C THR A 519 -13.53 -28.66 -29.43
N VAL A 520 -14.36 -29.33 -28.65
CA VAL A 520 -15.68 -28.83 -28.24
C VAL A 520 -15.67 -28.57 -26.74
N PHE A 521 -15.93 -27.34 -26.36
CA PHE A 521 -16.16 -26.93 -24.99
C PHE A 521 -17.65 -26.99 -24.66
N VAL A 522 -18.04 -27.84 -23.73
CA VAL A 522 -19.42 -27.93 -23.24
C VAL A 522 -19.53 -27.20 -21.91
N THR A 523 -20.48 -26.27 -21.79
CA THR A 523 -20.73 -25.56 -20.52
C THR A 523 -21.11 -26.54 -19.42
N TYR A 524 -20.54 -26.38 -18.22
CA TYR A 524 -20.80 -27.26 -17.08
C TYR A 524 -22.27 -27.23 -16.63
N PRO A 525 -22.88 -28.37 -16.25
CA PRO A 525 -24.30 -28.45 -15.93
C PRO A 525 -24.71 -27.60 -14.72
N ILE A 526 -25.97 -27.18 -14.67
CA ILE A 526 -26.60 -26.68 -13.44
C ILE A 526 -26.97 -27.90 -12.57
N GLN A 527 -26.79 -27.81 -11.25
CA GLN A 527 -27.23 -28.83 -10.28
C GLN A 527 -28.70 -29.25 -10.43
N SER A 528 -29.56 -28.41 -11.02
CA SER A 528 -30.98 -28.68 -11.20
C SER A 528 -31.31 -29.61 -12.38
N ALA A 529 -30.38 -29.89 -13.30
CA ALA A 529 -30.67 -30.66 -14.52
C ALA A 529 -29.48 -31.49 -15.09
N PRO A 530 -28.78 -32.32 -14.29
CA PRO A 530 -27.63 -33.08 -14.77
C PRO A 530 -27.99 -34.15 -15.83
N ALA A 531 -29.19 -34.75 -15.75
CA ALA A 531 -29.60 -35.82 -16.67
C ALA A 531 -29.77 -35.34 -18.13
N ALA A 532 -30.32 -34.14 -18.33
CA ALA A 532 -30.49 -33.55 -19.65
C ALA A 532 -29.14 -33.22 -20.30
N TRP A 533 -28.19 -32.76 -19.48
CA TRP A 533 -26.83 -32.49 -19.92
C TRP A 533 -26.10 -33.77 -20.35
N ILE A 534 -26.19 -34.84 -19.54
CA ILE A 534 -25.58 -36.14 -19.86
C ILE A 534 -26.12 -36.69 -21.18
N ALA A 535 -27.43 -36.62 -21.39
CA ALA A 535 -28.05 -37.06 -22.65
C ALA A 535 -27.49 -36.30 -23.86
N ALA A 536 -27.43 -34.97 -23.77
CA ALA A 536 -26.93 -34.12 -24.85
C ALA A 536 -25.44 -34.34 -25.14
N VAL A 537 -24.61 -34.54 -24.11
CA VAL A 537 -23.18 -34.84 -24.28
C VAL A 537 -22.96 -36.23 -24.87
N THR A 538 -23.80 -37.20 -24.52
CA THR A 538 -23.74 -38.56 -25.09
C THR A 538 -24.09 -38.55 -26.58
N GLU A 539 -25.10 -37.78 -26.97
CA GLU A 539 -25.46 -37.56 -28.37
C GLU A 539 -24.35 -36.85 -29.14
N LEU A 540 -23.77 -35.80 -28.56
CA LEU A 540 -22.62 -35.09 -29.13
C LEU A 540 -21.40 -36.01 -29.31
N ARG A 541 -21.12 -36.88 -28.33
CA ARG A 541 -20.03 -37.86 -28.40
C ARG A 541 -20.25 -38.87 -29.53
N ALA A 542 -21.50 -39.27 -29.76
CA ALA A 542 -21.87 -40.18 -30.84
C ALA A 542 -21.75 -39.53 -32.22
N ALA A 543 -22.08 -38.24 -32.33
CA ALA A 543 -21.95 -37.48 -33.57
C ALA A 543 -20.48 -37.19 -33.93
N LEU A 544 -19.64 -36.89 -32.94
CA LEU A 544 -18.24 -36.49 -33.14
C LEU A 544 -17.29 -37.40 -32.37
N PRO A 545 -16.99 -38.65 -32.79
CA PRO A 545 -16.22 -39.60 -31.98
C PRO A 545 -14.74 -39.20 -31.77
N ASP A 546 -14.13 -38.50 -32.73
CA ASP A 546 -12.67 -38.22 -32.74
C ASP A 546 -12.28 -36.84 -32.16
N VAL A 547 -13.25 -36.07 -31.67
CA VAL A 547 -13.05 -34.68 -31.19
C VAL A 547 -12.84 -34.66 -29.66
N GLN A 548 -12.05 -33.74 -29.11
CA GLN A 548 -11.94 -33.65 -27.64
C GLN A 548 -13.11 -32.86 -27.05
N LEU A 549 -13.82 -33.48 -26.10
CA LEU A 549 -14.89 -32.87 -25.31
C LEU A 549 -14.32 -32.35 -23.98
N VAL A 550 -14.41 -31.04 -23.77
CA VAL A 550 -13.85 -30.37 -22.59
C VAL A 550 -14.96 -29.61 -21.88
N THR A 551 -14.93 -29.57 -20.54
CA THR A 551 -15.82 -28.71 -19.75
C THR A 551 -15.04 -27.89 -18.74
N ILE A 552 -15.59 -26.73 -18.35
CA ILE A 552 -14.98 -25.82 -17.37
C ILE A 552 -15.88 -25.76 -16.13
N ARG A 553 -15.37 -26.31 -15.02
CA ARG A 553 -16.07 -26.31 -13.74
C ARG A 553 -15.93 -24.95 -13.05
N PRO A 554 -17.03 -24.29 -12.65
CA PRO A 554 -16.98 -23.10 -11.82
C PRO A 554 -16.37 -23.40 -10.44
N ARG A 555 -15.52 -22.50 -9.94
CA ARG A 555 -14.79 -22.66 -8.67
C ARG A 555 -15.67 -22.78 -7.43
N ASP A 556 -16.91 -22.29 -7.50
CA ASP A 556 -17.85 -22.23 -6.37
C ASP A 556 -18.76 -23.47 -6.24
N ASP A 557 -18.70 -24.41 -7.20
CA ASP A 557 -19.55 -25.60 -7.17
C ASP A 557 -18.87 -26.75 -6.41
N VAL A 558 -19.33 -27.03 -5.18
CA VAL A 558 -18.81 -28.07 -4.27
C VAL A 558 -19.59 -29.40 -4.42
N GLY A 559 -20.43 -29.54 -5.44
CA GLY A 559 -21.30 -30.72 -5.63
C GLY A 559 -20.55 -32.05 -5.82
N ASN A 560 -21.16 -33.14 -5.34
CA ASN A 560 -20.67 -34.53 -5.45
C ASN A 560 -20.78 -35.14 -6.86
N GLU A 561 -21.37 -34.42 -7.83
CA GLU A 561 -21.64 -34.92 -9.18
C GLU A 561 -20.43 -34.82 -10.14
N HIS A 562 -19.29 -34.33 -9.64
CA HIS A 562 -18.08 -34.15 -10.44
C HIS A 562 -17.59 -35.45 -11.09
N ALA A 563 -17.66 -36.58 -10.37
CA ALA A 563 -17.23 -37.88 -10.90
C ALA A 563 -18.10 -38.33 -12.08
N THR A 564 -19.40 -38.03 -12.04
CA THR A 564 -20.35 -38.37 -13.10
C THR A 564 -20.15 -37.49 -14.33
N VAL A 565 -19.88 -36.19 -14.14
CA VAL A 565 -19.58 -35.30 -15.27
C VAL A 565 -18.25 -35.69 -15.92
N ALA A 566 -17.22 -35.94 -15.12
CA ALA A 566 -15.88 -36.31 -15.59
C ALA A 566 -15.85 -37.63 -16.37
N SER A 567 -16.81 -38.54 -16.18
CA SER A 567 -16.86 -39.79 -16.95
C SER A 567 -17.44 -39.64 -18.37
N HIS A 568 -18.03 -38.48 -18.71
CA HIS A 568 -18.68 -38.23 -20.00
C HIS A 568 -17.93 -37.22 -20.88
N VAL A 569 -16.82 -36.66 -20.39
CA VAL A 569 -15.95 -35.72 -21.12
C VAL A 569 -14.49 -36.15 -21.01
N ASP A 570 -13.67 -35.72 -21.97
CA ASP A 570 -12.26 -36.09 -22.02
C ASP A 570 -11.43 -35.29 -21.00
N LEU A 571 -11.85 -34.06 -20.67
CA LEU A 571 -11.13 -33.19 -19.73
C LEU A 571 -12.07 -32.24 -18.97
N VAL A 572 -11.78 -32.03 -17.69
CA VAL A 572 -12.45 -31.02 -16.85
C VAL A 572 -11.42 -29.99 -16.37
N LEU A 573 -11.61 -28.76 -16.79
CA LEU A 573 -10.78 -27.60 -16.43
C LEU A 573 -11.43 -26.80 -15.31
N GLN A 574 -10.66 -25.98 -14.60
CA GLN A 574 -11.12 -25.20 -13.45
C GLN A 574 -11.29 -23.71 -13.74
N SER A 575 -10.80 -23.24 -14.89
CA SER A 575 -10.82 -21.81 -15.24
C SER A 575 -10.77 -21.55 -16.74
N PHE A 576 -11.10 -20.34 -17.15
CA PHE A 576 -10.99 -19.89 -18.55
C PHE A 576 -9.51 -19.76 -18.94
N GLU A 577 -8.64 -19.40 -18.00
CA GLU A 577 -7.18 -19.35 -18.21
C GLU A 577 -6.60 -20.75 -18.50
N GLU A 578 -7.06 -21.79 -17.79
CA GLU A 578 -6.70 -23.18 -18.09
C GLU A 578 -7.24 -23.63 -19.45
N ALA A 579 -8.46 -23.22 -19.81
CA ALA A 579 -9.04 -23.50 -21.13
C ALA A 579 -8.23 -22.86 -22.26
N LEU A 580 -7.78 -21.63 -22.07
CA LEU A 580 -6.89 -20.96 -23.01
C LEU A 580 -5.51 -21.64 -23.07
N ALA A 581 -4.97 -22.06 -21.92
CA ALA A 581 -3.71 -22.80 -21.83
C ALA A 581 -3.75 -24.11 -22.63
N PHE A 582 -4.87 -24.81 -22.50
CA PHE A 582 -5.08 -26.11 -23.12
C PHE A 582 -5.06 -26.02 -24.65
N VAL A 583 -5.73 -25.01 -25.22
CA VAL A 583 -5.81 -24.86 -26.68
C VAL A 583 -4.59 -24.10 -27.25
N ALA A 584 -4.03 -23.15 -26.50
CA ALA A 584 -2.92 -22.33 -26.94
C ALA A 584 -1.89 -22.06 -25.80
N PRO A 585 -1.02 -23.04 -25.49
CA PRO A 585 -0.05 -22.94 -24.39
C PRO A 585 0.93 -21.75 -24.53
N SER A 586 1.20 -21.31 -25.77
CA SER A 586 2.13 -20.23 -26.08
C SER A 586 1.59 -18.81 -25.86
N LYS A 587 0.31 -18.68 -25.47
CA LYS A 587 -0.40 -17.40 -25.31
C LYS A 587 -0.54 -16.94 -23.86
N ILE A 588 0.08 -17.67 -22.93
CA ILE A 588 0.10 -17.33 -21.50
C ILE A 588 1.49 -16.78 -21.17
N GLY A 589 1.59 -15.46 -20.98
CA GLY A 589 2.83 -14.76 -20.65
C GLY A 589 2.56 -13.47 -19.92
#